data_AF-A0A518HTL0-F1
#
_entry.id   AF-A0A518HTL0-F1
#
_cell.length_a   1.000
_cell.length_b   1.000
_cell.length_c   1.000
_cell.angle_alpha   90.00
_cell.angle_beta   90.00
_cell.angle_gamma   90.00
#
_symmetry.space_group_name_H-M   'P 1'
#
loop_
_entity.id
_entity.type
_entity.pdbx_description
1 polymer ?
#
loop_
_entity_poly.entity_id
_entity_poly.type
_entity_poly.pdbx_seq_one_letter_code
_entity_poly.pdbx_strand_id
1 'polypeptide(L)'
;MIFFLIVANAMVAVSVVFLVARDNRTGSVPLFCCRNLFLLGFLYFQNFGLNIWLLNRRGFSLWAYKISDPGSMTSLKYIGLEILCLVFLFASYRFFSPRFRETEIIEPQEIGTHTLFWHSVGLSLAATIVWGLGFIAMPDLMLYASSGIGATATGMAGYAWFRDRQNVFLMWVFLAVLAASCVPHLTEYGRRGLLSLALIVAWVGHLQFMANVNLPKLAMTVVLLTSPMIILLAAFSEARVRHPRTVSQSIEYMMEADIGHGLQRLANFQGSATISLWCMENYPKRFAYRHLYSARATVHYFVPRAYWRDKPEGLGIQIPGQARLRNVGGLNVGAGLIGHAMCEGGAYALVIYAILIGYGLKWMDGYIDSRRHLIYTLPMLSGLGQLFAIPRGEVNFFIDTMVIGIVCSIVCMKIMHRLVPISSKPVAYGNPSDPSTY
;
A
#
# COMPACT_ATOMS: atom_id res chain seq x y z
N MET A 1 3.91 31.67 13.88
CA MET A 1 4.42 30.93 12.71
C MET A 1 4.09 29.44 12.74
N ILE A 2 4.49 28.66 13.76
CA ILE A 2 4.21 27.20 13.80
C ILE A 2 2.72 26.86 13.67
N PHE A 3 1.87 27.55 14.44
CA PHE A 3 0.42 27.40 14.33
C PHE A 3 -0.09 27.62 12.90
N PHE A 4 0.41 28.66 12.22
CA PHE A 4 0.09 28.93 10.83
C PHE A 4 0.53 27.79 9.89
N LEU A 5 1.71 27.20 10.10
CA LEU A 5 2.17 26.05 9.32
C LEU A 5 1.29 24.82 9.53
N ILE A 6 0.86 24.55 10.77
CA ILE A 6 -0.06 23.45 11.10
C ILE A 6 -1.40 23.68 10.40
N VAL A 7 -1.95 24.89 10.48
CA VAL A 7 -3.21 25.25 9.81
C VAL A 7 -3.07 25.13 8.30
N ALA A 8 -2.01 25.68 7.70
CA ALA A 8 -1.76 25.60 6.26
C ALA A 8 -1.66 24.14 5.78
N ASN A 9 -0.95 23.30 6.52
CA ASN A 9 -0.82 21.88 6.20
C ASN A 9 -2.14 21.12 6.41
N ALA A 10 -2.91 21.43 7.46
CA ALA A 10 -4.25 20.88 7.66
C ALA A 10 -5.21 21.28 6.52
N MET A 11 -5.09 22.49 5.97
CA MET A 11 -5.87 22.92 4.81
C MET A 11 -5.57 22.08 3.56
N VAL A 12 -4.34 21.57 3.38
CA VAL A 12 -4.03 20.61 2.31
C VAL A 12 -4.81 19.32 2.52
N ALA A 13 -4.85 18.77 3.73
CA ALA A 13 -5.65 17.58 4.04
C ALA A 13 -7.15 17.78 3.80
N VAL A 14 -7.70 18.91 4.29
CA VAL A 14 -9.10 19.28 4.06
C VAL A 14 -9.40 19.39 2.56
N SER A 15 -8.49 19.97 1.77
CA SER A 15 -8.64 20.09 0.33
C SER A 15 -8.65 18.73 -0.37
N VAL A 16 -7.77 17.81 0.02
CA VAL A 16 -7.76 16.43 -0.51
C VAL A 16 -9.05 15.70 -0.16
N VAL A 17 -9.51 15.76 1.10
CA VAL A 17 -10.78 15.15 1.54
C VAL A 17 -11.97 15.74 0.79
N PHE A 18 -12.01 17.06 0.63
CA PHE A 18 -13.05 17.75 -0.12
C PHE A 18 -13.08 17.30 -1.59
N LEU A 19 -11.92 17.21 -2.25
CA LEU A 19 -11.82 16.75 -3.64
C LEU A 19 -12.30 15.29 -3.78
N VAL A 20 -11.88 14.40 -2.88
CA VAL A 20 -12.34 13.00 -2.88
C VAL A 20 -13.86 12.92 -2.69
N ALA A 21 -14.41 13.67 -1.72
CA ALA A 21 -15.84 13.70 -1.46
C ALA A 21 -16.64 14.29 -2.62
N ARG A 22 -16.15 15.38 -3.23
CA ARG A 22 -16.75 16.00 -4.41
C ARG A 22 -16.75 15.03 -5.58
N ASP A 23 -15.61 14.44 -5.92
CA ASP A 23 -15.46 13.54 -7.07
C ASP A 23 -16.34 12.29 -6.93
N ASN A 24 -16.49 11.78 -5.70
CA ASN A 24 -17.41 10.68 -5.41
C ASN A 24 -18.87 11.10 -5.57
N ARG A 25 -19.25 12.29 -5.08
CA ARG A 25 -20.62 12.82 -5.24
C ARG A 25 -20.97 13.12 -6.69
N THR A 26 -20.02 13.57 -7.49
CA THR A 26 -20.21 13.82 -8.93
C THR A 26 -20.11 12.56 -9.78
N GLY A 27 -19.82 11.40 -9.18
CA GLY A 27 -19.64 10.14 -9.90
C GLY A 27 -18.40 10.10 -10.81
N SER A 28 -17.49 11.07 -10.69
CA SER A 28 -16.32 11.14 -11.58
C SER A 28 -15.24 10.13 -11.20
N VAL A 29 -15.11 9.84 -9.90
CA VAL A 29 -14.20 8.82 -9.37
C VAL A 29 -14.84 8.16 -8.16
N PRO A 30 -14.94 6.82 -8.10
CA PRO A 30 -15.53 6.13 -6.95
C PRO A 30 -14.69 6.32 -5.69
N LEU A 31 -15.33 6.28 -4.52
CA LEU A 31 -14.62 6.39 -3.23
C LEU A 31 -13.54 5.30 -3.09
N PHE A 32 -13.86 4.06 -3.45
CA PHE A 32 -12.92 2.94 -3.50
C PHE A 32 -12.22 2.89 -4.85
N CYS A 33 -11.10 3.60 -4.93
CA CYS A 33 -10.18 3.55 -6.06
C CYS A 33 -8.74 3.62 -5.58
N CYS A 34 -7.81 3.17 -6.43
CA CYS A 34 -6.38 3.18 -6.16
C CYS A 34 -5.89 4.60 -5.88
N ARG A 35 -6.43 5.60 -6.60
CA ARG A 35 -6.13 7.02 -6.35
C ARG A 35 -6.43 7.43 -4.92
N ASN A 36 -7.64 7.17 -4.43
CA ASN A 36 -8.05 7.60 -3.10
C ASN A 36 -7.28 6.84 -2.00
N LEU A 37 -6.93 5.57 -2.23
CA LEU A 37 -6.08 4.82 -1.32
C LEU A 37 -4.65 5.40 -1.25
N PHE A 38 -4.06 5.77 -2.39
CA PHE A 38 -2.77 6.45 -2.41
C PHE A 38 -2.84 7.80 -1.68
N LEU A 39 -3.90 8.59 -1.93
CA LEU A 39 -4.12 9.87 -1.24
C LEU A 39 -4.26 9.69 0.28
N LEU A 40 -4.92 8.62 0.74
CA LEU A 40 -4.99 8.29 2.16
C LEU A 40 -3.60 8.02 2.72
N GLY A 41 -2.78 7.23 2.02
CA GLY A 41 -1.37 7.02 2.36
C GLY A 41 -0.57 8.32 2.37
N PHE A 42 -0.83 9.22 1.43
CA PHE A 42 -0.16 10.51 1.32
C PHE A 42 -0.49 11.40 2.52
N LEU A 43 -1.77 11.52 2.87
CA LEU A 43 -2.20 12.24 4.06
C LEU A 43 -1.59 11.63 5.33
N TYR A 44 -1.54 10.30 5.41
CA TYR A 44 -0.99 9.59 6.56
C TYR A 44 0.52 9.83 6.73
N PHE A 45 1.33 9.60 5.69
CA PHE A 45 2.79 9.63 5.82
C PHE A 45 3.43 11.01 5.66
N GLN A 46 2.87 11.86 4.79
CA GLN A 46 3.42 13.19 4.50
C GLN A 46 2.74 14.25 5.37
N ASN A 47 1.42 14.40 5.22
CA ASN A 47 0.71 15.54 5.79
C ASN A 47 0.54 15.44 7.32
N PHE A 48 -0.09 14.38 7.83
CA PHE A 48 -0.24 14.20 9.28
C PHE A 48 1.10 13.96 9.98
N GLY A 49 2.04 13.31 9.29
CA GLY A 49 3.43 13.20 9.72
C GLY A 49 4.07 14.54 10.06
N LEU A 50 3.91 15.54 9.19
CA LEU A 50 4.42 16.89 9.44
C LEU A 50 3.73 17.57 10.62
N ASN A 51 2.40 17.46 10.72
CA ASN A 51 1.63 18.10 11.80
C ASN A 51 2.01 17.55 13.17
N ILE A 52 2.12 16.23 13.32
CA ILE A 52 2.57 15.62 14.58
C ILE A 52 3.98 16.09 14.94
N TRP A 53 4.88 16.15 13.97
CA TRP A 53 6.23 16.63 14.22
C TRP A 53 6.27 18.11 14.65
N LEU A 54 5.46 18.97 14.02
CA LEU A 54 5.32 20.38 14.39
C LEU A 54 4.74 20.58 15.79
N LEU A 55 3.77 19.75 16.19
CA LEU A 55 3.11 19.78 17.49
C LEU A 55 4.01 19.25 18.62
N ASN A 56 4.69 18.12 18.40
CA ASN A 56 5.42 17.44 19.46
C ASN A 56 6.94 17.63 19.35
N ARG A 57 7.42 18.87 19.35
CA ARG A 57 8.85 19.20 19.16
C ARG A 57 9.86 18.59 20.14
N ARG A 58 9.39 17.98 21.24
CA ARG A 58 10.24 17.57 22.37
C ARG A 58 10.10 16.10 22.78
N GLY A 59 9.17 15.32 22.24
CA GLY A 59 8.70 14.08 22.90
C GLY A 59 8.74 12.74 22.15
N PHE A 60 9.48 12.58 21.04
CA PHE A 60 9.42 11.36 20.18
C PHE A 60 10.77 10.83 19.67
N SER A 61 11.14 9.59 20.00
CA SER A 61 12.44 8.95 19.71
C SER A 61 13.05 9.07 18.30
N LEU A 62 12.31 9.50 17.27
CA LEU A 62 12.83 9.82 15.93
C LEU A 62 13.49 11.21 15.80
N TRP A 63 13.63 11.98 16.92
CA TRP A 63 14.44 13.21 17.05
C TRP A 63 15.93 13.03 16.72
N ALA A 64 16.37 11.83 16.38
CA ALA A 64 17.73 11.54 15.96
C ALA A 64 18.13 12.42 14.74
N TYR A 65 17.18 12.74 13.85
CA TYR A 65 17.39 13.69 12.76
C TYR A 65 17.32 15.12 13.26
N LYS A 66 18.49 15.73 13.45
CA LYS A 66 18.62 17.15 13.81
C LYS A 66 18.22 18.02 12.62
N ILE A 67 17.08 18.71 12.75
CA ILE A 67 16.60 19.72 11.82
C ILE A 67 16.99 21.08 12.40
N SER A 68 17.79 21.82 11.65
CA SER A 68 18.47 23.05 12.08
C SER A 68 17.49 24.19 12.22
N ASP A 69 16.50 24.24 11.34
CA ASP A 69 15.53 25.33 11.31
C ASP A 69 14.09 24.79 11.34
N PRO A 70 13.64 24.25 12.50
CA PRO A 70 12.39 23.51 12.54
C PRO A 70 11.16 24.44 12.43
N GLY A 71 11.30 25.72 12.73
CA GLY A 71 10.21 26.72 12.76
C GLY A 71 9.73 27.26 11.42
N SER A 72 10.35 26.88 10.30
CA SER A 72 10.79 27.85 9.30
C SER A 72 10.31 27.65 7.87
N MET A 73 10.98 28.39 6.98
CA MET A 73 11.02 28.22 5.53
C MET A 73 11.15 26.76 5.07
N THR A 74 11.80 25.85 5.82
CA THR A 74 11.89 24.42 5.45
C THR A 74 10.51 23.75 5.47
N SER A 75 9.73 23.96 6.52
CA SER A 75 8.36 23.42 6.60
C SER A 75 7.43 24.09 5.59
N LEU A 76 7.59 25.40 5.35
CA LEU A 76 6.82 26.10 4.31
C LEU A 76 7.12 25.54 2.91
N LYS A 77 8.40 25.32 2.60
CA LYS A 77 8.83 24.65 1.36
C LYS A 77 8.26 23.24 1.26
N TYR A 78 8.20 22.50 2.37
CA TYR A 78 7.66 21.14 2.38
C TYR A 78 6.17 21.15 2.01
N ILE A 79 5.37 22.05 2.61
CA ILE A 79 3.96 22.24 2.25
C ILE A 79 3.82 22.66 0.78
N GLY A 80 4.69 23.54 0.29
CA GLY A 80 4.72 23.92 -1.13
C GLY A 80 5.00 22.73 -2.06
N LEU A 81 5.89 21.81 -1.66
CA LEU A 81 6.18 20.59 -2.39
C LEU A 81 5.03 19.56 -2.30
N GLU A 82 4.32 19.48 -1.17
CA GLU A 82 3.09 18.67 -1.08
C GLU A 82 2.05 19.15 -2.09
N ILE A 83 1.79 20.46 -2.12
CA ILE A 83 0.84 21.07 -3.06
C ILE A 83 1.29 20.82 -4.50
N LEU A 84 2.57 21.02 -4.81
CA LEU A 84 3.14 20.74 -6.12
C LEU A 84 2.91 19.29 -6.54
N CYS A 85 3.22 18.34 -5.64
CA CYS A 85 3.00 16.91 -5.87
C CYS A 85 1.52 16.62 -6.17
N LEU A 86 0.60 17.16 -5.38
CA LEU A 86 -0.83 16.96 -5.57
C LEU A 86 -1.32 17.56 -6.90
N VAL A 87 -0.92 18.78 -7.25
CA VAL A 87 -1.29 19.44 -8.51
C VAL A 87 -0.90 18.58 -9.71
N PHE A 88 0.36 18.13 -9.77
CA PHE A 88 0.84 17.30 -10.88
C PHE A 88 0.24 15.90 -10.88
N LEU A 89 -0.02 15.31 -9.72
CA LEU A 89 -0.70 14.02 -9.60
C LEU A 89 -2.14 14.09 -10.09
N PHE A 90 -2.89 15.13 -9.71
CA PHE A 90 -4.26 15.31 -10.18
C PHE A 90 -4.31 15.66 -11.67
N ALA A 91 -3.40 16.51 -12.14
CA ALA A 91 -3.29 16.82 -13.57
C ALA A 91 -2.99 15.54 -14.37
N SER A 92 -2.00 14.75 -13.96
CA SER A 92 -1.67 13.51 -14.67
C SER A 92 -2.82 12.50 -14.63
N TYR A 93 -3.45 12.30 -13.47
CA TYR A 93 -4.61 11.42 -13.33
C TYR A 93 -5.81 11.84 -14.21
N ARG A 94 -6.02 13.16 -14.38
CA ARG A 94 -7.16 13.71 -15.13
C ARG A 94 -6.94 13.71 -16.64
N PHE A 95 -5.73 14.03 -17.09
CA PHE A 95 -5.43 14.30 -18.50
C PHE A 95 -4.83 13.10 -19.23
N PHE A 96 -4.13 12.19 -18.53
CA PHE A 96 -3.70 10.95 -19.16
C PHE A 96 -4.83 9.93 -19.14
N SER A 97 -5.38 9.61 -20.31
CA SER A 97 -6.29 8.48 -20.47
C SER A 97 -5.52 7.31 -21.05
N PRO A 98 -5.12 6.30 -20.23
CA PRO A 98 -4.63 5.05 -20.78
C PRO A 98 -5.74 4.47 -21.67
N ARG A 99 -5.46 4.38 -22.97
CA ARG A 99 -6.38 3.78 -23.94
C ARG A 99 -6.40 2.27 -23.73
N PHE A 100 -7.28 1.81 -22.84
CA PHE A 100 -7.69 0.41 -22.84
C PHE A 100 -8.51 0.20 -24.12
N ARG A 101 -8.10 -0.74 -24.97
CA ARG A 101 -8.86 -1.04 -26.19
C ARG A 101 -10.24 -1.52 -25.76
N GLU A 102 -11.30 -0.95 -26.35
CA GLU A 102 -12.70 -1.30 -26.06
C GLU A 102 -12.98 -2.81 -26.17
N THR A 103 -12.16 -3.53 -26.94
CA THR A 103 -12.16 -5.00 -27.05
C THR A 103 -11.74 -5.75 -25.78
N GLU A 104 -11.29 -5.07 -24.73
CA GLU A 104 -10.86 -5.67 -23.46
C GLU A 104 -11.90 -5.53 -22.33
N ILE A 105 -13.08 -4.97 -22.62
CA ILE A 105 -14.18 -4.94 -21.66
C ILE A 105 -14.70 -6.37 -21.51
N ILE A 106 -14.38 -7.00 -20.39
CA ILE A 106 -14.82 -8.35 -20.08
C ILE A 106 -16.11 -8.23 -19.29
N GLU A 107 -17.20 -8.78 -19.84
CA GLU A 107 -18.48 -8.81 -19.14
C GLU A 107 -18.32 -9.46 -17.76
N PRO A 108 -18.93 -8.88 -16.72
CA PRO A 108 -18.91 -9.47 -15.40
C PRO A 108 -19.55 -10.85 -15.45
N GLN A 109 -18.86 -11.83 -14.88
CA GLN A 109 -19.31 -13.21 -14.83
C GLN A 109 -19.55 -13.62 -13.39
N GLU A 110 -20.64 -14.34 -13.18
CA GLU A 110 -20.94 -14.96 -11.90
C GLU A 110 -20.07 -16.21 -11.75
N ILE A 111 -19.06 -16.13 -10.88
CA ILE A 111 -18.19 -17.27 -10.57
C ILE A 111 -18.87 -18.15 -9.52
N GLY A 112 -19.04 -19.45 -9.80
CA GLY A 112 -19.61 -20.41 -8.85
C GLY A 112 -18.84 -20.49 -7.52
N THR A 113 -19.53 -20.70 -6.40
CA THR A 113 -18.92 -20.77 -5.05
C THR A 113 -17.83 -21.83 -4.96
N HIS A 114 -18.07 -23.01 -5.56
CA HIS A 114 -17.10 -24.10 -5.62
C HIS A 114 -15.81 -23.70 -6.33
N THR A 115 -15.92 -22.93 -7.43
CA THR A 115 -14.79 -22.41 -8.17
C THR A 115 -14.00 -21.41 -7.33
N LEU A 116 -14.67 -20.47 -6.65
CA LEU A 116 -14.02 -19.51 -5.74
C LEU A 116 -13.28 -20.22 -4.61
N PHE A 117 -13.90 -21.26 -4.04
CA PHE A 117 -13.30 -22.10 -3.00
C PHE A 117 -11.97 -22.70 -3.48
N TRP A 118 -11.96 -23.44 -4.59
CA TRP A 118 -10.74 -24.10 -5.07
C TRP A 118 -9.66 -23.12 -5.52
N HIS A 119 -10.04 -21.98 -6.11
CA HIS A 119 -9.06 -20.94 -6.43
C HIS A 119 -8.45 -20.35 -5.16
N SER A 120 -9.24 -20.08 -4.12
CA SER A 120 -8.71 -19.54 -2.87
C SER A 120 -7.75 -20.49 -2.17
N VAL A 121 -8.11 -21.77 -2.05
CA VAL A 121 -7.26 -22.81 -1.44
C VAL A 121 -6.01 -23.05 -2.27
N GLY A 122 -6.14 -23.20 -3.60
CA GLY A 122 -5.01 -23.44 -4.49
C GLY A 122 -4.02 -22.28 -4.54
N LEU A 123 -4.50 -21.03 -4.55
CA LEU A 123 -3.65 -19.84 -4.46
C LEU A 123 -2.98 -19.73 -3.08
N SER A 124 -3.69 -20.04 -2.00
CA SER A 124 -3.09 -20.05 -0.65
C SER A 124 -1.97 -21.08 -0.55
N LEU A 125 -2.16 -22.28 -1.11
CA LEU A 125 -1.12 -23.30 -1.18
C LEU A 125 0.06 -22.85 -2.04
N ALA A 126 -0.21 -22.24 -3.20
CA ALA A 126 0.82 -21.69 -4.07
C ALA A 126 1.64 -20.59 -3.38
N ALA A 127 1.00 -19.70 -2.62
CA ALA A 127 1.68 -18.68 -1.82
C ALA A 127 2.65 -19.32 -0.81
N THR A 128 2.20 -20.35 -0.09
CA THR A 128 3.04 -21.08 0.88
C THR A 128 4.21 -21.79 0.20
N ILE A 129 3.99 -22.44 -0.95
CA ILE A 129 5.06 -23.09 -1.73
C ILE A 129 6.08 -22.06 -2.21
N VAL A 130 5.62 -20.96 -2.81
CA VAL A 130 6.50 -19.88 -3.30
C VAL A 130 7.33 -19.30 -2.15
N TRP A 131 6.70 -19.04 -1.00
CA TRP A 131 7.40 -18.59 0.20
C TRP A 131 8.45 -19.60 0.68
N GLY A 132 8.09 -20.89 0.76
CA GLY A 132 8.99 -21.97 1.15
C GLY A 132 10.21 -22.12 0.23
N LEU A 133 10.01 -21.97 -1.09
CA LEU A 133 11.10 -21.95 -2.07
C LEU A 133 12.02 -20.72 -1.93
N GLY A 134 11.47 -19.62 -1.40
CA GLY A 134 12.21 -18.38 -1.12
C GLY A 134 13.43 -18.56 -0.23
N PHE A 135 13.38 -19.49 0.72
CA PHE A 135 14.52 -19.80 1.60
C PHE A 135 15.76 -20.29 0.84
N ILE A 136 15.61 -20.78 -0.39
CA ILE A 136 16.69 -21.45 -1.13
C ILE A 136 17.31 -20.54 -2.19
N ALA A 137 16.51 -19.75 -2.92
CA ALA A 137 16.98 -19.08 -4.14
C ALA A 137 16.99 -17.54 -4.07
N MET A 138 15.85 -16.92 -3.75
CA MET A 138 15.66 -15.46 -3.77
C MET A 138 14.65 -15.02 -2.70
N PRO A 139 15.07 -14.88 -1.43
CA PRO A 139 14.16 -14.69 -0.30
C PRO A 139 13.20 -13.50 -0.47
N ASP A 140 13.75 -12.33 -0.81
CA ASP A 140 12.99 -11.10 -1.04
C ASP A 140 11.93 -11.26 -2.14
N LEU A 141 12.33 -11.72 -3.33
CA LEU A 141 11.44 -11.83 -4.49
C LEU A 141 10.28 -12.79 -4.19
N MET A 142 10.58 -13.94 -3.59
CA MET A 142 9.60 -14.96 -3.25
C MET A 142 8.69 -14.53 -2.10
N LEU A 143 9.19 -13.74 -1.15
CA LEU A 143 8.35 -13.11 -0.13
C LEU A 143 7.31 -12.18 -0.76
N TYR A 144 7.71 -11.30 -1.68
CA TYR A 144 6.75 -10.37 -2.30
C TYR A 144 5.78 -11.07 -3.24
N ALA A 145 6.25 -12.08 -3.98
CA ALA A 145 5.40 -12.93 -4.80
C ALA A 145 4.35 -13.66 -3.95
N SER A 146 4.77 -14.34 -2.88
CA SER A 146 3.87 -15.04 -1.96
C SER A 146 2.89 -14.08 -1.27
N SER A 147 3.34 -12.88 -0.90
CA SER A 147 2.46 -11.82 -0.36
C SER A 147 1.32 -11.47 -1.31
N GLY A 148 1.64 -11.24 -2.59
CA GLY A 148 0.63 -10.92 -3.59
C GLY A 148 -0.35 -12.07 -3.81
N ILE A 149 0.17 -13.29 -3.96
CA ILE A 149 -0.63 -14.48 -4.20
C ILE A 149 -1.56 -14.75 -3.00
N GLY A 150 -1.05 -14.64 -1.78
CA GLY A 150 -1.82 -14.81 -0.54
C GLY A 150 -2.88 -13.72 -0.37
N ALA A 151 -2.57 -12.47 -0.72
CA ALA A 151 -3.56 -11.40 -0.74
C ALA A 151 -4.69 -11.71 -1.73
N THR A 152 -4.36 -12.16 -2.93
CA THR A 152 -5.34 -12.57 -3.94
C THR A 152 -6.20 -13.74 -3.48
N ALA A 153 -5.59 -14.77 -2.86
CA ALA A 153 -6.29 -15.91 -2.28
C ALA A 153 -7.30 -15.47 -1.21
N THR A 154 -6.86 -14.58 -0.31
CA THR A 154 -7.68 -14.00 0.75
C THR A 154 -8.84 -13.18 0.18
N GLY A 155 -8.59 -12.36 -0.84
CA GLY A 155 -9.63 -11.62 -1.54
C GLY A 155 -10.67 -12.55 -2.18
N MET A 156 -10.24 -13.67 -2.76
CA MET A 156 -11.13 -14.65 -3.37
C MET A 156 -12.01 -15.36 -2.33
N ALA A 157 -11.42 -15.81 -1.22
CA ALA A 157 -12.17 -16.45 -0.13
C ALA A 157 -13.13 -15.46 0.55
N GLY A 158 -12.67 -14.22 0.78
CA GLY A 158 -13.49 -13.14 1.30
C GLY A 158 -14.67 -12.84 0.38
N TYR A 159 -14.47 -12.84 -0.93
CA TYR A 159 -15.55 -12.61 -1.91
C TYR A 159 -16.61 -13.71 -1.82
N ALA A 160 -16.17 -14.97 -1.78
CA ALA A 160 -17.07 -16.12 -1.65
C ALA A 160 -17.94 -16.03 -0.39
N TRP A 161 -17.35 -15.69 0.75
CA TRP A 161 -18.08 -15.55 2.00
C TRP A 161 -18.97 -14.30 2.03
N PHE A 162 -18.50 -13.14 1.56
CA PHE A 162 -19.33 -11.93 1.55
C PHE A 162 -20.57 -12.04 0.64
N ARG A 163 -20.50 -12.87 -0.41
CA ARG A 163 -21.66 -13.20 -1.23
C ARG A 163 -22.71 -14.03 -0.47
N ASP A 164 -22.26 -14.97 0.36
CA ASP A 164 -23.10 -15.88 1.13
C ASP A 164 -22.72 -15.84 2.63
N ARG A 165 -23.02 -14.69 3.26
CA ARG A 165 -22.58 -14.36 4.63
C ARG A 165 -23.11 -15.31 5.69
N GLN A 166 -24.22 -16.01 5.40
CA GLN A 166 -24.84 -16.97 6.31
C GLN A 166 -24.14 -18.34 6.29
N ASN A 167 -23.30 -18.59 5.27
CA ASN A 167 -22.60 -19.83 5.12
C ASN A 167 -21.35 -19.89 6.02
N VAL A 168 -21.54 -20.52 7.18
CA VAL A 168 -20.50 -20.71 8.20
C VAL A 168 -19.29 -21.47 7.65
N PHE A 169 -19.48 -22.40 6.71
CA PHE A 169 -18.37 -23.12 6.09
C PHE A 169 -17.47 -22.17 5.30
N LEU A 170 -18.03 -21.29 4.47
CA LEU A 170 -17.24 -20.30 3.72
C LEU A 170 -16.54 -19.31 4.64
N MET A 171 -17.14 -18.94 5.76
CA MET A 171 -16.50 -18.13 6.79
C MET A 171 -15.23 -18.82 7.32
N TRP A 172 -15.30 -20.11 7.66
CA TRP A 172 -14.14 -20.87 8.14
C TRP A 172 -13.04 -21.00 7.07
N VAL A 173 -13.42 -21.22 5.81
CA VAL A 173 -12.46 -21.26 4.70
C VAL A 173 -11.77 -19.91 4.54
N PHE A 174 -12.52 -18.81 4.60
CA PHE A 174 -11.96 -17.47 4.55
C PHE A 174 -10.96 -17.23 5.68
N LEU A 175 -11.32 -17.55 6.93
CA LEU A 175 -10.43 -17.42 8.08
C LEU A 175 -9.17 -18.30 7.96
N ALA A 176 -9.30 -19.52 7.45
CA ALA A 176 -8.17 -20.42 7.23
C ALA A 176 -7.21 -19.91 6.15
N VAL A 177 -7.72 -19.45 5.01
CA VAL A 177 -6.91 -18.86 3.92
C VAL A 177 -6.23 -17.57 4.37
N LEU A 178 -6.94 -16.73 5.11
CA LEU A 178 -6.40 -15.50 5.69
C LEU A 178 -5.27 -15.81 6.67
N ALA A 179 -5.47 -16.75 7.60
CA ALA A 179 -4.46 -17.16 8.56
C ALA A 179 -3.22 -17.74 7.87
N ALA A 180 -3.41 -18.61 6.87
CA ALA A 180 -2.31 -19.16 6.08
C ALA A 180 -1.55 -18.06 5.32
N SER A 181 -2.25 -17.08 4.76
CA SER A 181 -1.65 -15.94 4.05
C SER A 181 -0.91 -14.96 4.96
N CYS A 182 -1.21 -14.95 6.27
CA CYS A 182 -0.45 -14.17 7.25
C CYS A 182 0.94 -14.77 7.55
N VAL A 183 1.12 -16.09 7.43
CA VAL A 183 2.34 -16.79 7.85
C VAL A 183 3.63 -16.25 7.21
N PRO A 184 3.70 -16.02 5.88
CA PRO A 184 4.89 -15.43 5.25
C PRO A 184 5.29 -14.07 5.84
N HIS A 185 4.33 -13.32 6.39
CA HIS A 185 4.57 -11.98 6.95
C HIS A 185 5.02 -11.99 8.40
N LEU A 186 4.92 -13.13 9.09
CA LEU A 186 5.36 -13.26 10.47
C LEU A 186 6.87 -13.49 10.58
N THR A 187 7.52 -14.06 9.56
CA THR A 187 8.95 -14.41 9.61
C THR A 187 9.89 -13.31 9.13
N GLU A 188 9.41 -12.38 8.29
CA GLU A 188 10.26 -11.39 7.65
C GLU A 188 9.73 -9.95 7.77
N TYR A 189 10.62 -9.01 7.42
CA TYR A 189 10.52 -7.57 7.63
C TYR A 189 9.38 -6.90 6.85
N GLY A 190 8.11 -7.11 7.23
CA GLY A 190 7.03 -6.44 6.49
C GLY A 190 5.63 -6.55 7.06
N ARG A 191 5.25 -5.57 7.89
CA ARG A 191 3.84 -5.31 8.25
C ARG A 191 2.93 -4.94 7.06
N ARG A 192 3.52 -4.76 5.87
CA ARG A 192 2.84 -4.27 4.66
C ARG A 192 2.04 -5.34 3.94
N GLY A 193 2.49 -6.59 3.96
CA GLY A 193 1.71 -7.71 3.43
C GLY A 193 0.41 -7.89 4.22
N LEU A 194 0.47 -7.78 5.55
CA LEU A 194 -0.72 -7.75 6.43
C LEU A 194 -1.66 -6.58 6.08
N LEU A 195 -1.12 -5.41 5.75
CA LEU A 195 -1.94 -4.29 5.29
C LEU A 195 -2.60 -4.58 3.94
N SER A 196 -1.92 -5.22 2.98
CA SER A 196 -2.53 -5.68 1.73
C SER A 196 -3.68 -6.65 1.99
N LEU A 197 -3.52 -7.60 2.91
CA LEU A 197 -4.59 -8.54 3.32
C LEU A 197 -5.80 -7.80 3.91
N ALA A 198 -5.57 -6.83 4.79
CA ALA A 198 -6.66 -6.02 5.36
C ALA A 198 -7.41 -5.22 4.30
N LEU A 199 -6.66 -4.54 3.42
CA LEU A 199 -7.22 -3.67 2.39
C LEU A 199 -7.97 -4.45 1.32
N ILE A 200 -7.50 -5.64 0.92
CA ILE A 200 -8.21 -6.45 -0.07
C ILE A 200 -9.51 -7.02 0.49
N VAL A 201 -9.56 -7.40 1.78
CA VAL A 201 -10.80 -7.81 2.45
C VAL A 201 -11.81 -6.65 2.47
N ALA A 202 -11.38 -5.45 2.85
CA ALA A 202 -12.22 -4.26 2.82
C ALA A 202 -12.73 -3.95 1.41
N TRP A 203 -11.85 -4.06 0.41
CA TRP A 203 -12.21 -3.82 -0.99
C TRP A 203 -13.24 -4.82 -1.51
N VAL A 204 -13.05 -6.10 -1.20
CA VAL A 204 -13.95 -7.16 -1.64
C VAL A 204 -15.31 -7.07 -0.94
N GLY A 205 -15.33 -6.70 0.35
CA GLY A 205 -16.58 -6.36 1.03
C GLY A 205 -17.31 -5.20 0.34
N HIS A 206 -16.55 -4.20 -0.15
CA HIS A 206 -17.13 -3.08 -0.89
C HIS A 206 -17.77 -3.53 -2.20
N LEU A 207 -17.07 -4.38 -2.97
CA LEU A 207 -17.58 -4.97 -4.21
C LEU A 207 -18.83 -5.83 -4.03
N GLN A 208 -19.13 -6.34 -2.82
CA GLN A 208 -20.27 -7.24 -2.59
C GLN A 208 -21.47 -6.61 -1.92
N PHE A 209 -21.26 -5.75 -0.93
CA PHE A 209 -22.39 -5.25 -0.15
C PHE A 209 -22.26 -3.82 0.33
N MET A 210 -21.10 -3.16 0.14
CA MET A 210 -20.92 -1.78 0.59
C MET A 210 -21.01 -0.74 -0.53
N ALA A 211 -21.26 -1.13 -1.78
CA ALA A 211 -21.42 -0.19 -2.89
C ALA A 211 -22.53 0.85 -2.63
N ASN A 212 -23.66 0.40 -2.07
CA ASN A 212 -24.88 1.22 -1.88
C ASN A 212 -25.08 1.70 -0.45
N VAL A 213 -24.03 1.61 0.37
CA VAL A 213 -24.07 2.02 1.76
C VAL A 213 -23.68 3.50 1.86
N ASN A 214 -24.45 4.28 2.63
CA ASN A 214 -24.12 5.68 2.86
C ASN A 214 -22.75 5.83 3.55
N LEU A 215 -22.06 6.94 3.26
CA LEU A 215 -20.66 7.15 3.67
C LEU A 215 -20.35 6.87 5.15
N PRO A 216 -21.18 7.27 6.14
CA PRO A 216 -20.90 6.97 7.55
C PRO A 216 -20.93 5.48 7.87
N LYS A 217 -21.92 4.75 7.35
CA LYS A 217 -22.00 3.29 7.54
C LYS A 217 -20.87 2.60 6.80
N LEU A 218 -20.53 3.04 5.60
CA LEU A 218 -19.40 2.52 4.83
C LEU A 218 -18.09 2.67 5.62
N ALA A 219 -17.82 3.86 6.16
CA ALA A 219 -16.66 4.13 7.00
C ALA A 219 -16.64 3.20 8.23
N MET A 220 -17.77 3.07 8.93
CA MET A 220 -17.89 2.17 10.08
C MET A 220 -17.63 0.71 9.70
N THR A 221 -18.19 0.22 8.58
CA THR A 221 -17.96 -1.15 8.12
C THR A 221 -16.50 -1.38 7.75
N VAL A 222 -15.86 -0.43 7.07
CA VAL A 222 -14.42 -0.53 6.77
C VAL A 222 -13.59 -0.60 8.04
N VAL A 223 -13.89 0.24 9.03
CA VAL A 223 -13.22 0.22 10.33
C VAL A 223 -13.42 -1.14 11.00
N LEU A 224 -14.64 -1.68 11.03
CA LEU A 224 -14.93 -2.97 11.64
C LEU A 224 -14.25 -4.14 10.91
N LEU A 225 -14.22 -4.14 9.58
CA LEU A 225 -13.58 -5.19 8.79
C LEU A 225 -12.05 -5.16 8.89
N THR A 226 -11.46 -3.97 9.01
CA THR A 226 -10.01 -3.80 9.07
C THR A 226 -9.44 -3.81 10.48
N SER A 227 -10.27 -3.58 11.52
CA SER A 227 -9.79 -3.49 12.91
C SER A 227 -9.05 -4.73 13.41
N PRO A 228 -9.46 -6.00 13.13
CA PRO A 228 -8.71 -7.16 13.59
C PRO A 228 -7.30 -7.20 12.98
N MET A 229 -7.17 -6.80 11.72
CA MET A 229 -5.88 -6.71 11.04
C MET A 229 -5.03 -5.54 11.56
N ILE A 230 -5.64 -4.41 11.91
CA ILE A 230 -4.93 -3.29 12.53
C ILE A 230 -4.41 -3.69 13.92
N ILE A 231 -5.19 -4.44 14.70
CA ILE A 231 -4.76 -4.99 15.99
C ILE A 231 -3.58 -5.96 15.79
N LEU A 232 -3.70 -6.88 14.83
CA LEU A 232 -2.62 -7.79 14.46
C LEU A 232 -1.36 -7.02 14.03
N LEU A 233 -1.52 -5.97 13.23
CA LEU A 233 -0.45 -5.10 12.76
C LEU A 233 0.23 -4.36 13.92
N ALA A 234 -0.53 -3.93 14.92
CA ALA A 234 -0.04 -3.27 16.12
C ALA A 234 0.76 -4.25 16.98
N ALA A 235 0.20 -5.42 17.27
CA ALA A 235 0.87 -6.49 18.00
C ALA A 235 2.18 -6.92 17.30
N PHE A 236 2.14 -7.11 15.98
CA PHE A 236 3.33 -7.44 15.19
C PHE A 236 4.37 -6.31 15.21
N SER A 237 3.93 -5.05 15.15
CA SER A 237 4.83 -3.89 15.22
C SER A 237 5.53 -3.79 16.58
N GLU A 238 4.91 -4.27 17.64
CA GLU A 238 5.54 -4.35 18.96
C GLU A 238 6.49 -5.55 19.05
N ALA A 239 6.01 -6.74 18.73
CA ALA A 239 6.75 -8.00 18.74
C ALA A 239 8.06 -7.93 17.94
N ARG A 240 8.05 -7.23 16.80
CA ARG A 240 9.21 -7.09 15.91
C ARG A 240 10.43 -6.45 16.58
N VAL A 241 10.28 -5.64 17.63
CA VAL A 241 11.42 -5.05 18.34
C VAL A 241 12.31 -6.11 19.00
N ARG A 242 11.76 -7.30 19.26
CA ARG A 242 12.50 -8.43 19.82
C ARG A 242 13.22 -9.27 18.74
N HIS A 243 13.12 -8.89 17.46
CA HIS A 243 13.77 -9.57 16.32
C HIS A 243 13.50 -11.09 16.28
N PRO A 244 12.23 -11.54 16.17
CA PRO A 244 11.91 -12.96 16.12
C PRO A 244 12.58 -13.64 14.91
N ARG A 245 13.05 -14.87 15.10
CA ARG A 245 13.70 -15.69 14.05
C ARG A 245 12.78 -16.73 13.43
N THR A 246 11.68 -17.06 14.10
CA THR A 246 10.72 -18.07 13.65
C THR A 246 9.28 -17.52 13.69
N VAL A 247 8.38 -18.18 12.96
CA VAL A 247 6.93 -17.91 13.04
C VAL A 247 6.45 -18.07 14.48
N SER A 248 6.86 -19.14 15.18
CA SER A 248 6.44 -19.44 16.55
C SER A 248 6.85 -18.34 17.53
N GLN A 249 8.09 -17.86 17.47
CA GLN A 249 8.57 -16.75 18.29
C GLN A 249 7.81 -15.46 17.99
N SER A 250 7.47 -15.22 16.72
CA SER A 250 6.69 -14.05 16.33
C SER A 250 5.29 -14.09 16.95
N ILE A 251 4.63 -15.25 16.94
CA ILE A 251 3.33 -15.44 17.57
C ILE A 251 3.43 -15.25 19.09
N GLU A 252 4.41 -15.88 19.74
CA GLU A 252 4.66 -15.73 21.18
C GLU A 252 4.83 -14.27 21.59
N TYR A 253 5.70 -13.53 20.88
CA TYR A 253 5.91 -12.10 21.14
C TYR A 253 4.69 -11.23 20.81
N MET A 254 3.84 -11.63 19.86
CA MET A 254 2.59 -10.94 19.57
C MET A 254 1.54 -11.18 20.65
N MET A 255 1.52 -12.36 21.29
CA MET A 255 0.64 -12.64 22.42
C MET A 255 1.04 -11.83 23.67
N GLU A 256 2.33 -11.53 23.82
CA GLU A 256 2.86 -10.67 24.89
C GLU A 256 2.91 -9.17 24.52
N ALA A 257 2.49 -8.81 23.31
CA ALA A 257 2.63 -7.44 22.82
C ALA A 257 1.66 -6.47 23.49
N ASP A 258 2.18 -5.30 23.88
CA ASP A 258 1.33 -4.16 24.23
C ASP A 258 0.76 -3.54 22.94
N ILE A 259 -0.51 -3.81 22.69
CA ILE A 259 -1.26 -3.32 21.53
C ILE A 259 -1.31 -1.78 21.52
N GLY A 260 -1.39 -1.14 22.70
CA GLY A 260 -1.42 0.31 22.82
C GLY A 260 -0.11 0.95 22.34
N HIS A 261 1.03 0.41 22.76
CA HIS A 261 2.33 0.82 22.25
C HIS A 261 2.50 0.52 20.75
N GLY A 262 2.02 -0.64 20.29
CA GLY A 262 1.99 -0.99 18.87
C GLY A 262 1.19 -0.01 18.02
N LEU A 263 0.01 0.39 18.49
CA LEU A 263 -0.85 1.41 17.86
C LEU A 263 -0.19 2.78 17.87
N GLN A 264 0.45 3.17 18.97
CA GLN A 264 1.22 4.42 19.05
C GLN A 264 2.35 4.42 18.01
N ARG A 265 3.07 3.30 17.85
CA ARG A 265 4.13 3.15 16.84
C ARG A 265 3.60 3.19 15.40
N LEU A 266 2.39 2.69 15.16
CA LEU A 266 1.71 2.87 13.88
C LEU A 266 1.36 4.36 13.68
N ALA A 267 0.68 4.96 14.64
CA ALA A 267 0.25 6.37 14.61
C ALA A 267 1.40 7.38 14.47
N ASN A 268 2.64 6.99 14.80
CA ASN A 268 3.83 7.83 14.61
C ASN A 268 4.23 8.03 13.13
N PHE A 269 3.45 7.53 12.17
CA PHE A 269 3.62 7.74 10.72
C PHE A 269 5.02 7.39 10.18
N GLN A 270 5.76 6.58 10.94
CA GLN A 270 7.11 6.09 10.63
C GLN A 270 8.16 7.19 10.40
N GLY A 271 7.92 8.42 10.89
CA GLY A 271 8.87 9.53 10.80
C GLY A 271 9.15 10.07 9.39
N SER A 272 8.34 9.70 8.40
CA SER A 272 8.61 9.97 6.98
C SER A 272 8.76 11.46 6.68
N ALA A 273 7.85 12.30 7.22
CA ALA A 273 7.91 13.75 7.08
C ALA A 273 9.15 14.37 7.75
N THR A 274 9.52 13.91 8.96
CA THR A 274 10.73 14.36 9.67
C THR A 274 11.99 14.10 8.84
N ILE A 275 12.08 12.91 8.23
CA ILE A 275 13.22 12.56 7.40
C ILE A 275 13.21 13.37 6.09
N SER A 276 12.03 13.64 5.51
CA SER A 276 11.92 14.55 4.37
C SER A 276 12.46 15.94 4.69
N LEU A 277 12.11 16.52 5.84
CA LEU A 277 12.63 17.81 6.28
C LEU A 277 14.16 17.78 6.44
N TRP A 278 14.71 16.70 7.00
CA TRP A 278 16.15 16.52 7.08
C TRP A 278 16.81 16.45 5.70
N CYS A 279 16.22 15.72 4.76
CA CYS A 279 16.71 15.65 3.38
C CYS A 279 16.69 17.04 2.72
N MET A 280 15.64 17.84 2.96
CA MET A 280 15.53 19.20 2.43
C MET A 280 16.63 20.15 2.92
N GLU A 281 17.08 20.01 4.17
CA GLU A 281 18.16 20.86 4.69
C GLU A 281 19.54 20.42 4.18
N ASN A 282 19.71 19.12 3.92
CA ASN A 282 21.03 18.54 3.61
C ASN A 282 21.27 18.35 2.11
N TYR A 283 20.25 18.30 1.25
CA TYR A 283 20.39 18.16 -0.21
C TYR A 283 19.94 19.45 -0.92
N PRO A 284 20.80 20.09 -1.75
CA PRO A 284 22.12 19.64 -2.20
C PRO A 284 23.27 20.18 -1.33
N LYS A 285 22.97 20.91 -0.24
CA LYS A 285 23.95 21.72 0.49
C LYS A 285 25.12 20.92 1.06
N ARG A 286 24.82 19.77 1.66
CA ARG A 286 25.79 18.87 2.32
C ARG A 286 26.07 17.63 1.48
N PHE A 287 25.06 17.14 0.77
CA PHE A 287 25.17 15.96 -0.08
C PHE A 287 24.68 16.32 -1.49
N ALA A 288 25.42 15.90 -2.52
CA ALA A 288 25.02 16.09 -3.89
C ALA A 288 23.73 15.33 -4.23
N TYR A 289 22.93 15.87 -5.15
CA TYR A 289 21.77 15.18 -5.67
C TYR A 289 22.15 13.87 -6.39
N ARG A 290 21.26 12.90 -6.32
CA ARG A 290 21.38 11.59 -6.98
C ARG A 290 20.27 11.43 -8.00
N HIS A 291 20.46 12.07 -9.13
CA HIS A 291 19.41 12.21 -10.14
C HIS A 291 18.83 10.86 -10.60
N LEU A 292 17.51 10.72 -10.46
CA LEU A 292 16.72 9.56 -10.91
C LEU A 292 17.21 8.21 -10.36
N TYR A 293 17.78 8.23 -9.16
CA TYR A 293 18.28 7.04 -8.47
C TYR A 293 17.20 5.96 -8.28
N SER A 294 15.97 6.33 -7.91
CA SER A 294 14.89 5.36 -7.70
C SER A 294 14.52 4.64 -9.00
N ALA A 295 14.44 5.37 -10.13
CA ALA A 295 14.16 4.77 -11.43
C ALA A 295 15.27 3.77 -11.83
N ARG A 296 16.53 4.15 -11.63
CA ARG A 296 17.67 3.25 -11.81
C ARG A 296 17.57 2.04 -10.88
N ALA A 297 17.22 2.23 -9.61
CA ALA A 297 17.13 1.14 -8.64
C ALA A 297 16.03 0.13 -8.99
N THR A 298 14.87 0.59 -9.50
CA THR A 298 13.78 -0.27 -9.99
C THR A 298 14.23 -1.19 -11.13
N VAL A 299 14.92 -0.66 -12.13
CA VAL A 299 15.43 -1.48 -13.26
C VAL A 299 16.36 -2.58 -12.77
N HIS A 300 17.19 -2.27 -11.78
CA HIS A 300 18.18 -3.21 -11.23
C HIS A 300 17.63 -4.07 -10.09
N TYR A 301 16.37 -3.91 -9.69
CA TYR A 301 15.80 -4.61 -8.54
C TYR A 301 15.85 -6.14 -8.71
N PHE A 302 15.66 -6.62 -9.94
CA PHE A 302 15.64 -8.05 -10.26
C PHE A 302 17.00 -8.73 -10.25
N VAL A 303 18.10 -7.98 -10.15
CA VAL A 303 19.45 -8.56 -10.03
C VAL A 303 19.73 -8.84 -8.55
N PRO A 304 19.90 -10.10 -8.11
CA PRO A 304 20.24 -10.42 -6.73
C PRO A 304 21.57 -9.78 -6.32
N ARG A 305 21.65 -9.28 -5.07
CA ARG A 305 22.89 -8.67 -4.52
C ARG A 305 24.08 -9.64 -4.51
N ALA A 306 23.83 -10.95 -4.51
CA ALA A 306 24.87 -11.98 -4.63
C ALA A 306 25.65 -11.86 -5.95
N TYR A 307 24.98 -11.46 -7.05
CA TYR A 307 25.59 -11.29 -8.37
C TYR A 307 26.04 -9.86 -8.64
N TRP A 308 25.54 -8.88 -7.88
CA TRP A 308 25.96 -7.48 -7.99
C TRP A 308 26.14 -6.86 -6.60
N ARG A 309 27.38 -6.90 -6.12
CA ARG A 309 27.74 -6.41 -4.78
C ARG A 309 27.49 -4.91 -4.63
N ASP A 310 27.81 -4.13 -5.64
CA ASP A 310 27.63 -2.66 -5.65
C ASP A 310 26.23 -2.21 -6.08
N LYS A 311 25.23 -3.09 -5.94
CA LYS A 311 23.84 -2.75 -6.27
C LYS A 311 23.40 -1.56 -5.41
N PRO A 312 22.79 -0.52 -6.02
CA PRO A 312 22.18 0.60 -5.31
C PRO A 312 21.42 0.18 -4.04
N GLU A 313 21.77 0.75 -2.89
CA GLU A 313 21.04 0.54 -1.63
C GLU A 313 19.82 1.46 -1.53
N GLY A 314 18.78 1.02 -0.83
CA GLY A 314 17.63 1.87 -0.53
C GLY A 314 18.05 3.12 0.23
N LEU A 315 17.38 4.23 -0.02
CA LEU A 315 17.71 5.51 0.60
C LEU A 315 17.57 5.45 2.13
N GLY A 316 16.61 4.67 2.61
CA GLY A 316 16.29 4.45 4.01
C GLY A 316 17.36 3.66 4.77
N ILE A 317 18.28 2.99 4.07
CA ILE A 317 19.48 2.38 4.66
C ILE A 317 20.62 3.42 4.74
N GLN A 318 20.71 4.29 3.74
CA GLN A 318 21.82 5.25 3.62
C GLN A 318 21.64 6.49 4.51
N ILE A 319 20.42 7.01 4.60
CA ILE A 319 20.10 8.24 5.35
C ILE A 319 20.53 8.14 6.83
N PRO A 320 20.23 7.06 7.58
CA PRO A 320 20.67 6.95 8.97
C PRO A 320 22.19 7.08 9.12
N GLY A 321 22.96 6.49 8.19
CA GLY A 321 24.42 6.61 8.15
C GLY A 321 24.88 8.03 7.85
N GLN A 322 24.25 8.71 6.89
CA GLN A 322 24.55 10.11 6.56
C GLN A 322 24.21 11.08 7.71
N ALA A 323 23.13 10.79 8.44
CA ALA A 323 22.72 11.51 9.64
C ALA A 323 23.58 11.16 10.88
N ARG A 324 24.52 10.21 10.77
CA ARG A 324 25.42 9.73 11.84
C ARG A 324 24.66 9.20 13.05
N LEU A 325 23.53 8.54 12.81
CA LEU A 325 22.75 7.93 13.88
C LEU A 325 23.48 6.67 14.38
N ARG A 326 23.63 6.55 15.71
CA ARG A 326 24.24 5.37 16.35
C ARG A 326 23.16 4.31 16.64
N ASN A 327 23.55 3.04 16.65
CA ASN A 327 22.69 1.89 16.98
C ASN A 327 21.44 1.75 16.09
N VAL A 328 21.49 2.25 14.86
CA VAL A 328 20.39 2.18 13.88
C VAL A 328 20.39 0.89 13.07
N GLY A 329 20.94 -0.21 13.63
CA GLY A 329 21.19 -1.47 12.92
C GLY A 329 20.03 -1.88 12.02
N GLY A 330 20.23 -1.77 10.70
CA GLY A 330 19.23 -2.16 9.70
C GLY A 330 17.90 -1.38 9.71
N LEU A 331 17.82 -0.20 10.34
CA LEU A 331 16.62 0.63 10.34
C LEU A 331 16.31 1.10 8.91
N ASN A 332 15.41 0.41 8.23
CA ASN A 332 14.83 0.87 6.97
C ASN A 332 13.73 1.90 7.27
N VAL A 333 14.11 3.18 7.28
CA VAL A 333 13.20 4.30 7.50
C VAL A 333 12.96 5.05 6.20
N GLY A 334 11.72 5.02 5.71
CA GLY A 334 11.36 5.70 4.47
C GLY A 334 11.49 7.21 4.60
N ALA A 335 12.18 7.84 3.65
CA ALA A 335 12.44 9.28 3.68
C ALA A 335 11.22 10.15 3.37
N GLY A 336 10.05 9.55 3.12
CA GLY A 336 8.92 10.20 2.47
C GLY A 336 9.11 10.34 0.96
N LEU A 337 8.00 10.46 0.23
CA LEU A 337 8.04 10.74 -1.21
C LEU A 337 8.77 12.06 -1.51
N ILE A 338 8.51 13.09 -0.69
CA ILE A 338 9.18 14.39 -0.81
C ILE A 338 10.66 14.27 -0.48
N GLY A 339 11.04 13.60 0.61
CA GLY A 339 12.45 13.38 0.95
C GLY A 339 13.21 12.61 -0.13
N HIS A 340 12.60 11.57 -0.72
CA HIS A 340 13.15 10.89 -1.89
C HIS A 340 13.42 11.85 -3.04
N ALA A 341 12.41 12.64 -3.42
CA ALA A 341 12.58 13.63 -4.49
C ALA A 341 13.69 14.63 -4.16
N MET A 342 13.79 15.09 -2.91
CA MET A 342 14.83 16.01 -2.46
C MET A 342 16.23 15.43 -2.56
N CYS A 343 16.41 14.13 -2.32
CA CYS A 343 17.71 13.48 -2.56
C CYS A 343 18.03 13.36 -4.05
N GLU A 344 17.02 13.28 -4.92
CA GLU A 344 17.20 13.00 -6.35
C GLU A 344 17.13 14.23 -7.26
N GLY A 345 16.88 15.42 -6.74
CA GLY A 345 16.77 16.62 -7.56
C GLY A 345 15.76 17.67 -7.11
N GLY A 346 15.11 17.46 -5.97
CA GLY A 346 14.11 18.36 -5.43
C GLY A 346 12.83 18.38 -6.24
N ALA A 347 12.36 19.58 -6.59
CA ALA A 347 11.05 19.78 -7.18
C ALA A 347 10.86 19.04 -8.51
N TYR A 348 11.87 19.02 -9.40
CA TYR A 348 11.70 18.38 -10.71
C TYR A 348 11.53 16.85 -10.58
N ALA A 349 12.28 16.21 -9.67
CA ALA A 349 12.15 14.78 -9.39
C ALA A 349 10.76 14.48 -8.82
N LEU A 350 10.24 15.35 -7.94
CA LEU A 350 8.91 15.23 -7.38
C LEU A 350 7.82 15.34 -8.46
N VAL A 351 7.97 16.26 -9.41
CA VAL A 351 7.06 16.40 -10.55
C VAL A 351 7.03 15.12 -11.39
N ILE A 352 8.20 14.55 -11.71
CA ILE A 352 8.29 13.27 -12.44
C ILE A 352 7.57 12.16 -11.67
N TYR A 353 7.79 12.05 -10.35
CA TYR A 353 7.11 11.06 -9.52
C TYR A 353 5.59 11.25 -9.51
N ALA A 354 5.11 12.48 -9.31
CA ALA A 354 3.69 12.79 -9.30
C ALA A 354 3.01 12.44 -10.64
N ILE A 355 3.68 12.71 -11.76
CA ILE A 355 3.19 12.36 -13.10
C ILE A 355 3.11 10.84 -13.26
N LEU A 356 4.20 10.11 -12.99
CA LEU A 356 4.26 8.66 -13.16
C LEU A 356 3.29 7.92 -12.22
N ILE A 357 3.20 8.35 -10.96
CA ILE A 357 2.27 7.78 -9.98
C ILE A 357 0.83 8.07 -10.42
N GLY A 358 0.48 9.32 -10.77
CA GLY A 358 -0.88 9.64 -11.19
C GLY A 358 -1.29 8.90 -12.48
N TYR A 359 -0.37 8.72 -13.43
CA TYR A 359 -0.59 7.87 -14.60
C TYR A 359 -0.82 6.41 -14.20
N GLY A 360 0.04 5.84 -13.35
CA GLY A 360 -0.08 4.47 -12.86
C GLY A 360 -1.38 4.22 -12.10
N LEU A 361 -1.80 5.16 -11.25
CA LEU A 361 -3.08 5.12 -10.53
C LEU A 361 -4.26 5.11 -11.50
N LYS A 362 -4.25 5.99 -12.52
CA LYS A 362 -5.29 6.05 -13.53
C LYS A 362 -5.36 4.77 -14.36
N TRP A 363 -4.21 4.19 -14.67
CA TRP A 363 -4.12 2.89 -15.33
C TRP A 363 -4.68 1.76 -14.46
N MET A 364 -4.30 1.68 -13.17
CA MET A 364 -4.84 0.66 -12.27
C MET A 364 -6.36 0.79 -12.11
N ASP A 365 -6.86 2.01 -11.88
CA ASP A 365 -8.30 2.28 -11.76
C ASP A 365 -9.04 1.90 -13.05
N GLY A 366 -8.52 2.30 -14.22
CA GLY A 366 -9.12 1.96 -15.51
C GLY A 366 -9.08 0.46 -15.81
N TYR A 367 -8.02 -0.24 -15.40
CA TYR A 367 -7.92 -1.70 -15.54
C TYR A 367 -8.96 -2.41 -14.66
N ILE A 368 -9.13 -1.97 -13.41
CA ILE A 368 -10.11 -2.52 -12.47
C ILE A 368 -11.54 -2.26 -12.95
N ASP A 369 -11.82 -1.06 -13.45
CA ASP A 369 -13.17 -0.69 -13.90
C ASP A 369 -13.54 -1.33 -15.25
N SER A 370 -12.60 -1.43 -16.20
CA SER A 370 -12.85 -2.10 -17.50
C SER A 370 -12.96 -3.62 -17.39
N ARG A 371 -12.33 -4.23 -16.38
CA ARG A 371 -12.29 -5.69 -16.19
C ARG A 371 -12.81 -6.09 -14.83
N ARG A 372 -14.10 -5.79 -14.58
CA ARG A 372 -14.81 -6.12 -13.32
C ARG A 372 -14.83 -7.62 -12.97
N HIS A 373 -14.30 -8.47 -13.83
CA HIS A 373 -14.10 -9.88 -13.58
C HIS A 373 -13.00 -10.14 -12.52
N LEU A 374 -13.35 -10.88 -11.46
CA LEU A 374 -12.51 -11.07 -10.26
C LEU A 374 -11.11 -11.63 -10.52
N ILE A 375 -10.96 -12.54 -11.48
CA ILE A 375 -9.65 -13.08 -11.94
C ILE A 375 -8.64 -11.97 -12.23
N TYR A 376 -9.07 -10.85 -12.79
CA TYR A 376 -8.18 -9.77 -13.19
C TYR A 376 -8.10 -8.70 -12.09
N THR A 377 -9.22 -8.40 -11.44
CA THR A 377 -9.30 -7.39 -10.39
C THR A 377 -8.52 -7.77 -9.14
N LEU A 378 -8.72 -8.98 -8.60
CA LEU A 378 -8.11 -9.36 -7.32
C LEU A 378 -6.57 -9.38 -7.36
N PRO A 379 -5.92 -9.94 -8.40
CA PRO A 379 -4.47 -9.81 -8.54
C PRO A 379 -3.97 -8.37 -8.61
N MET A 380 -4.70 -7.47 -9.28
CA MET A 380 -4.35 -6.04 -9.32
C MET A 380 -4.42 -5.40 -7.93
N LEU A 381 -5.40 -5.81 -7.13
CA LEU A 381 -5.60 -5.35 -5.75
C LEU A 381 -4.68 -6.02 -4.71
N SER A 382 -3.90 -7.03 -5.09
CA SER A 382 -2.93 -7.66 -4.17
C SER A 382 -1.85 -6.67 -3.66
N GLY A 383 -1.58 -5.63 -4.45
CA GLY A 383 -0.57 -4.61 -4.18
C GLY A 383 -1.03 -3.43 -3.31
N LEU A 384 -2.27 -3.42 -2.82
CA LEU A 384 -2.86 -2.24 -2.16
C LEU A 384 -2.07 -1.74 -0.94
N GLY A 385 -1.49 -2.64 -0.13
CA GLY A 385 -0.65 -2.26 1.01
C GLY A 385 0.64 -1.55 0.61
N GLN A 386 1.22 -1.92 -0.54
CA GLN A 386 2.39 -1.21 -1.08
C GLN A 386 1.97 0.13 -1.69
N LEU A 387 0.84 0.16 -2.42
CA LEU A 387 0.28 1.39 -2.98
C LEU A 387 0.02 2.45 -1.92
N PHE A 388 -0.62 2.07 -0.81
CA PHE A 388 -0.83 2.93 0.36
C PHE A 388 0.50 3.44 0.94
N ALA A 389 1.57 2.65 0.84
CA ALA A 389 2.85 2.94 1.44
C ALA A 389 3.85 3.66 0.52
N ILE A 390 3.59 3.82 -0.78
CA ILE A 390 4.44 4.61 -1.70
C ILE A 390 4.74 6.01 -1.13
N PRO A 391 3.77 6.76 -0.57
CA PRO A 391 4.04 8.07 0.01
C PRO A 391 5.01 8.05 1.19
N ARG A 392 5.24 6.90 1.84
CA ARG A 392 6.20 6.76 2.95
C ARG A 392 7.65 6.97 2.51
N GLY A 393 7.97 6.93 1.22
CA GLY A 393 9.36 6.90 0.71
C GLY A 393 9.69 5.51 0.18
N GLU A 394 10.97 5.16 -0.02
CA GLU A 394 11.44 3.94 -0.70
C GLU A 394 10.67 3.62 -1.99
N VAL A 395 10.40 4.66 -2.79
CA VAL A 395 9.44 4.64 -3.91
C VAL A 395 9.69 3.45 -4.85
N ASN A 396 10.95 3.25 -5.24
CA ASN A 396 11.36 2.12 -6.07
C ASN A 396 10.98 0.78 -5.43
N PHE A 397 11.37 0.55 -4.18
CA PHE A 397 11.09 -0.70 -3.48
C PHE A 397 9.58 -0.97 -3.42
N PHE A 398 8.76 0.03 -3.10
CA PHE A 398 7.31 -0.16 -3.03
C PHE A 398 6.70 -0.48 -4.38
N ILE A 399 7.14 0.20 -5.44
CA ILE A 399 6.68 -0.09 -6.80
C ILE A 399 7.12 -1.49 -7.22
N ASP A 400 8.39 -1.87 -6.99
CA ASP A 400 8.94 -3.16 -7.38
C ASP A 400 8.18 -4.30 -6.68
N THR A 401 8.01 -4.20 -5.36
CA THR A 401 7.26 -5.20 -4.57
C THR A 401 5.79 -5.29 -4.97
N MET A 402 5.16 -4.15 -5.29
CA MET A 402 3.80 -4.12 -5.82
C MET A 402 3.69 -4.83 -7.16
N VAL A 403 4.58 -4.52 -8.11
CA VAL A 403 4.61 -5.10 -9.46
C VAL A 403 4.86 -6.60 -9.39
N ILE A 404 5.83 -7.05 -8.59
CA ILE A 404 6.11 -8.47 -8.37
C ILE A 404 4.86 -9.18 -7.84
N GLY A 405 4.25 -8.64 -6.78
CA GLY A 405 3.06 -9.24 -6.17
C GLY A 405 1.91 -9.36 -7.17
N ILE A 406 1.63 -8.30 -7.93
CA ILE A 406 0.56 -8.28 -8.96
C ILE A 406 0.86 -9.28 -10.07
N VAL A 407 2.06 -9.25 -10.66
CA VAL A 407 2.43 -10.13 -11.79
C VAL A 407 2.39 -11.59 -11.38
N CYS A 408 2.98 -11.96 -10.24
CA CYS A 408 2.96 -13.33 -9.73
C CYS A 408 1.52 -13.78 -9.44
N SER A 409 0.69 -12.91 -8.87
CA SER A 409 -0.73 -13.19 -8.63
C SER A 409 -1.50 -13.44 -9.92
N ILE A 410 -1.27 -12.64 -10.98
CA ILE A 410 -1.90 -12.84 -12.29
C ILE A 410 -1.47 -14.19 -12.89
N VAL A 411 -0.18 -14.51 -12.82
CA VAL A 411 0.37 -15.77 -13.35
C VAL A 411 -0.23 -16.97 -12.61
N CYS A 412 -0.20 -16.96 -11.27
CA CYS A 412 -0.79 -18.02 -10.45
C CYS A 412 -2.30 -18.15 -10.67
N MET A 413 -3.02 -17.02 -10.80
CA MET A 413 -4.44 -17.04 -11.11
C MET A 413 -4.73 -17.68 -12.47
N LYS A 414 -3.94 -17.37 -13.51
CA LYS A 414 -4.07 -18.00 -14.84
C LYS A 414 -3.79 -19.50 -14.79
N ILE A 415 -2.80 -19.94 -14.02
CA ILE A 415 -2.50 -21.36 -13.81
C ILE A 415 -3.69 -22.03 -13.10
N MET A 416 -4.18 -21.45 -12.00
CA MET A 416 -5.33 -21.98 -11.26
C MET A 416 -6.58 -22.07 -12.11
N HIS A 417 -6.85 -21.08 -12.95
CA HIS A 417 -7.98 -21.08 -13.87
C HIS A 417 -7.90 -22.21 -14.91
N ARG A 418 -6.69 -22.59 -15.35
CA ARG A 418 -6.50 -23.76 -16.24
C ARG A 418 -6.74 -25.08 -15.52
N LEU A 419 -6.36 -25.17 -14.24
CA LEU A 419 -6.52 -26.38 -13.43
C LEU A 419 -7.97 -26.58 -12.96
N VAL A 420 -8.65 -25.49 -12.63
CA VAL A 420 -10.05 -25.46 -12.20
C VAL A 420 -10.77 -24.46 -13.09
N PRO A 421 -11.31 -24.90 -14.24
CA PRO A 421 -12.05 -24.02 -15.14
C PRO A 421 -13.19 -23.32 -14.40
N ILE A 422 -13.38 -22.04 -14.70
CA ILE A 422 -14.47 -21.28 -14.11
C ILE A 422 -15.77 -21.70 -14.78
N SER A 423 -16.64 -22.32 -13.98
CA SER A 423 -18.05 -22.40 -14.32
C SER A 423 -18.64 -21.02 -14.05
N SER A 424 -18.73 -20.23 -15.11
CA SER A 424 -19.40 -18.94 -15.08
C SER A 424 -20.71 -19.00 -15.84
N LYS A 425 -21.70 -18.28 -15.31
CA LYS A 425 -22.85 -17.83 -16.08
C LYS A 425 -22.66 -16.33 -16.34
N PRO A 426 -23.00 -15.82 -17.54
CA PRO A 426 -23.08 -14.38 -17.74
C PRO A 426 -24.06 -13.81 -16.71
N VAL A 427 -23.67 -12.72 -16.04
CA VAL A 427 -24.57 -12.03 -15.11
C VAL A 427 -25.73 -11.50 -15.94
N ALA A 428 -26.95 -11.94 -15.63
CA ALA A 428 -28.14 -11.38 -16.24
C ALA A 428 -28.29 -9.94 -15.70
N TYR A 429 -27.69 -8.97 -16.40
CA TYR A 429 -27.92 -7.58 -16.10
C TYR A 429 -29.39 -7.29 -16.33
N GLY A 430 -30.11 -6.97 -15.25
CA GLY A 430 -31.35 -6.21 -15.37
C GLY A 430 -31.06 -4.98 -16.22
N ASN A 431 -32.02 -4.63 -17.08
CA ASN A 431 -31.90 -3.59 -18.10
C ASN A 431 -31.07 -2.38 -17.60
N PRO A 432 -29.95 -2.02 -18.25
CA PRO A 432 -29.05 -0.95 -17.77
C PRO A 432 -29.70 0.43 -17.63
N SER A 433 -30.96 0.58 -18.09
CA SER A 433 -31.80 1.74 -17.81
C SER A 433 -32.40 1.80 -16.40
N ASP A 434 -32.23 0.76 -15.57
CA ASP A 434 -32.71 0.75 -14.19
C ASP A 434 -31.62 1.25 -13.22
N PRO A 435 -31.70 2.51 -12.73
CA PRO A 435 -30.72 3.08 -11.83
C PRO A 435 -30.70 2.42 -10.45
N SER A 436 -31.62 1.50 -10.15
CA SER A 436 -31.57 0.70 -8.91
C SER A 436 -30.54 -0.43 -8.95
N THR A 437 -29.96 -0.73 -10.12
CA THR A 437 -29.00 -1.82 -10.33
C THR A 437 -27.53 -1.46 -10.07
N TYR A 438 -27.23 -0.22 -9.66
CA TYR A 438 -25.88 0.24 -9.33
C TYR A 438 -25.72 0.47 -7.84
#